data_AF-A0A3N0BPI0-F1
#
_entry.id   AF-A0A3N0BPI0-F1
#
_cell.length_a   1.000
_cell.length_b   1.000
_cell.length_c   1.000
_cell.angle_alpha   90.00
_cell.angle_beta   90.00
_cell.angle_gamma   90.00
#
_symmetry.space_group_name_H-M   'P 1'
#
loop_
_entity.id
_entity.type
_entity.pdbx_description
1 polymer ?
#
loop_
_entity_poly.entity_id
_entity_poly.type
_entity_poly.pdbx_seq_one_letter_code
_entity_poly.pdbx_strand_id
1 'polypeptide(L)'
;MKKVKVNFKEIPRFIDLNGIDCTPADLVQVLSNGIFTGVSSVKLAIELDGIARKLHKGEDAEVTSEELQEVINIVDAIKLYVPWCQRIIIDFLTNKLNTK
;
A
#
# COMPACT_ATOMS: atom_id res chain seq x y z
N MET A 1 -4.44 -21.42 0.69
CA MET A 1 -4.84 -20.07 0.22
C MET A 1 -3.86 -19.63 -0.86
N LYS A 2 -4.35 -19.01 -1.94
CA LYS A 2 -3.48 -18.47 -3.00
C LYS A 2 -2.89 -17.15 -2.49
N LYS A 3 -1.57 -16.99 -2.59
CA LYS A 3 -0.88 -15.73 -2.26
C LYS A 3 -0.71 -14.90 -3.53
N VAL A 4 -0.90 -13.60 -3.40
CA VAL A 4 -0.67 -12.61 -4.46
C VAL A 4 0.62 -11.87 -4.15
N LYS A 5 1.44 -11.64 -5.18
CA LYS A 5 2.65 -10.84 -5.07
C LYS A 5 2.30 -9.37 -5.26
N VAL A 6 2.69 -8.54 -4.29
CA VAL A 6 2.48 -7.09 -4.32
C VAL A 6 3.81 -6.38 -4.18
N ASN A 7 4.05 -5.41 -5.08
CA ASN A 7 5.20 -4.53 -5.01
C ASN A 7 4.80 -3.12 -5.44
N PHE A 8 5.03 -2.14 -4.59
CA PHE A 8 4.66 -0.75 -4.88
C PHE A 8 5.52 -0.09 -5.97
N LYS A 9 6.65 -0.69 -6.36
CA LYS A 9 7.41 -0.27 -7.55
C LYS A 9 6.65 -0.51 -8.86
N GLU A 10 5.64 -1.36 -8.86
CA GLU A 10 4.78 -1.60 -10.03
C GLU A 10 3.74 -0.49 -10.23
N ILE A 11 3.54 0.39 -9.24
CA ILE A 11 2.65 1.53 -9.38
C ILE A 11 3.29 2.47 -10.42
N PRO A 12 2.57 2.86 -11.49
CA PRO A 12 3.12 3.77 -12.48
C PRO A 12 3.39 5.15 -11.88
N ARG A 13 4.33 5.89 -12.48
CA ARG A 13 4.50 7.33 -12.17
C ARG A 13 3.21 8.07 -12.50
N PHE A 14 2.94 9.14 -11.75
CA PHE A 14 1.79 9.97 -12.01
C PHE A 14 2.08 11.42 -11.61
N ILE A 15 1.39 12.33 -12.28
CA ILE A 15 1.50 13.77 -12.03
C ILE A 15 0.35 14.15 -11.11
N ASP A 16 0.64 14.89 -10.04
CA ASP A 16 -0.40 15.39 -9.14
C ASP A 16 -1.19 16.56 -9.79
N LEU A 17 -2.21 17.05 -9.08
CA LEU A 17 -3.04 18.17 -9.54
C LEU A 17 -2.26 19.50 -9.69
N ASN A 18 -1.05 19.58 -9.15
CA ASN A 18 -0.17 20.75 -9.20
C ASN A 18 0.95 20.59 -10.25
N GLY A 19 0.95 19.51 -11.05
CA GLY A 19 2.00 19.27 -12.04
C GLY A 19 3.28 18.65 -11.49
N ILE A 20 3.27 18.19 -10.22
CA ILE A 20 4.42 17.56 -9.58
C ILE A 20 4.48 16.09 -10.01
N ASP A 21 5.60 15.68 -10.61
CA ASP A 21 5.90 14.28 -10.91
C ASP A 21 6.07 13.53 -9.58
N CYS A 22 5.04 12.78 -9.21
CA CYS A 22 5.03 11.98 -8.00
C CYS A 22 5.56 10.59 -8.35
N THR A 23 6.70 10.24 -7.74
CA THR A 23 7.13 8.86 -7.76
C THR A 23 6.43 8.10 -6.62
N PRO A 24 6.02 6.84 -6.86
CA PRO A 24 5.52 5.99 -5.79
C PRO A 24 6.51 5.89 -4.63
N ALA A 25 7.82 6.07 -4.84
CA ALA A 25 8.82 5.96 -3.77
C ALA A 25 8.58 6.93 -2.60
N ASP A 26 8.25 8.20 -2.88
CA ASP A 26 7.98 9.21 -1.84
C ASP A 26 6.68 8.87 -1.08
N LEU A 27 5.69 8.38 -1.81
CA LEU A 27 4.41 7.90 -1.26
C LEU A 27 4.55 6.60 -0.51
N VAL A 28 5.41 5.69 -0.95
CA VAL A 28 5.72 4.41 -0.32
C VAL A 28 6.31 4.67 1.03
N GLN A 29 7.17 5.69 1.20
CA GLN A 29 7.71 6.01 2.51
C GLN A 29 6.62 6.57 3.45
N VAL A 30 5.79 7.51 2.98
CA VAL A 30 4.69 8.08 3.79
C VAL A 30 3.64 7.02 4.14
N LEU A 31 3.26 6.19 3.18
CA LEU A 31 2.30 5.10 3.36
C LEU A 31 2.86 3.97 4.17
N SER A 32 4.11 3.58 3.98
CA SER A 32 4.70 2.52 4.79
C SER A 32 4.83 2.97 6.24
N ASN A 33 5.12 4.24 6.49
CA ASN A 33 5.07 4.81 7.85
C ASN A 33 3.64 4.82 8.39
N GLY A 34 2.65 5.23 7.59
CA GLY A 34 1.23 5.23 7.95
C GLY A 34 0.67 3.82 8.20
N ILE A 35 1.08 2.84 7.38
CA ILE A 35 0.74 1.42 7.54
C ILE A 35 1.41 0.92 8.80
N PHE A 36 2.70 1.17 9.02
CA PHE A 36 3.39 0.77 10.25
C PHE A 36 2.72 1.33 11.51
N THR A 37 2.30 2.60 11.49
CA THR A 37 1.55 3.21 12.60
C THR A 37 0.12 2.66 12.71
N GLY A 38 -0.60 2.43 11.61
CA GLY A 38 -1.96 1.86 11.63
C GLY A 38 -1.99 0.38 12.06
N VAL A 39 -1.04 -0.42 11.56
CA VAL A 39 -0.84 -1.83 11.91
C VAL A 39 -0.57 -2.00 13.40
N SER A 40 0.14 -1.06 14.05
CA SER A 40 0.35 -1.08 15.51
C SER A 40 -0.95 -0.99 16.34
N SER A 41 -2.06 -0.59 15.72
CA SER A 41 -3.38 -0.45 16.36
C SER A 41 -4.38 -1.55 16.00
N VAL A 42 -4.05 -2.46 15.08
CA VAL A 42 -4.97 -3.51 14.60
C VAL A 42 -4.54 -4.88 15.11
N LYS A 43 -5.50 -5.72 15.51
CA LYS A 43 -5.32 -7.03 16.16
C LYS A 43 -4.50 -8.06 15.34
N LEU A 44 -4.26 -7.79 14.05
CA LEU A 44 -3.43 -8.55 13.09
C LEU A 44 -2.02 -7.94 12.89
N ALA A 45 -1.54 -7.16 13.87
CA ALA A 45 -0.34 -6.33 13.77
C ALA A 45 0.94 -7.07 13.33
N ILE A 46 1.13 -8.32 13.73
CA ILE A 46 2.41 -9.02 13.59
C ILE A 46 2.67 -9.46 12.14
N GLU A 47 1.66 -10.00 11.46
CA GLU A 47 1.81 -10.48 10.08
C GLU A 47 1.83 -9.31 9.09
N LEU A 48 1.04 -8.27 9.36
CA LEU A 48 1.02 -7.04 8.58
C LEU A 48 2.30 -6.19 8.74
N ASP A 49 3.02 -6.28 9.88
CA ASP A 49 4.32 -5.60 10.06
C ASP A 49 5.38 -6.16 9.08
N GLY A 50 5.40 -7.48 8.88
CA GLY A 50 6.29 -8.11 7.90
C GLY A 50 6.01 -7.67 6.46
N ILE A 51 4.73 -7.52 6.12
CA ILE A 51 4.27 -7.04 4.81
C ILE A 51 4.66 -5.57 4.63
N ALA A 52 4.34 -4.72 5.62
CA ALA A 52 4.66 -3.30 5.60
C ALA A 52 6.16 -3.04 5.43
N ARG A 53 7.02 -3.80 6.13
CA ARG A 53 8.48 -3.69 6.00
C ARG A 53 8.99 -4.05 4.61
N LYS A 54 8.47 -5.11 3.99
CA LYS A 54 8.84 -5.51 2.61
C LYS A 54 8.41 -4.43 1.62
N LEU A 55 7.16 -3.98 1.72
CA LEU A 55 6.63 -2.92 0.87
C LEU A 55 7.41 -1.60 1.05
N HIS A 56 7.81 -1.24 2.28
CA HIS A 56 8.67 -0.08 2.56
C HIS A 56 10.02 -0.16 1.85
N LYS A 57 10.62 -1.35 1.79
CA LYS A 57 11.89 -1.57 1.09
C LYS A 57 11.72 -1.65 -0.44
N GLY A 58 10.49 -1.58 -0.94
CA GLY A 58 10.16 -1.86 -2.33
C GLY A 58 10.51 -3.29 -2.74
N GLU A 59 10.40 -4.21 -1.78
CA GLU A 59 10.50 -5.65 -1.97
C GLU A 59 9.11 -6.24 -2.21
N ASP A 60 9.08 -7.43 -2.80
CA ASP A 60 7.85 -8.15 -3.01
C ASP A 60 7.28 -8.68 -1.69
N ALA A 61 6.03 -8.34 -1.41
CA ALA A 61 5.26 -8.96 -0.33
C ALA A 61 4.33 -10.04 -0.93
N GLU A 62 4.36 -11.23 -0.34
CA GLU A 62 3.37 -12.27 -0.61
C GLU A 62 2.26 -12.14 0.41
N VAL A 63 1.06 -11.84 -0.06
CA VAL A 63 -0.11 -11.58 0.79
C VAL A 63 -1.27 -12.47 0.36
N THR A 64 -2.03 -12.95 1.32
CA THR A 64 -3.36 -13.53 1.10
C THR A 64 -4.36 -12.42 0.74
N SER A 65 -5.51 -12.80 0.20
CA SER A 65 -6.59 -11.84 -0.10
C SER A 65 -7.08 -11.10 1.14
N GLU A 66 -7.10 -11.77 2.31
CA GLU A 66 -7.50 -11.18 3.59
C GLU A 66 -6.47 -10.13 4.05
N GLU A 67 -5.17 -10.48 4.06
CA GLU A 67 -4.10 -9.54 4.38
C GLU A 67 -4.08 -8.34 3.42
N LEU A 68 -4.30 -8.58 2.12
CA LEU A 68 -4.35 -7.52 1.13
C LEU A 68 -5.54 -6.58 1.34
N GLN A 69 -6.71 -7.12 1.69
CA GLN A 69 -7.88 -6.31 2.01
C GLN A 69 -7.65 -5.44 3.26
N GLU A 70 -6.98 -5.98 4.29
CA GLU A 70 -6.60 -5.19 5.47
C GLU A 70 -5.61 -4.09 5.12
N VAL A 71 -4.63 -4.35 4.26
CA VAL A 71 -3.72 -3.31 3.75
C VAL A 71 -4.50 -2.20 3.03
N ILE A 72 -5.49 -2.55 2.19
CA ILE A 72 -6.35 -1.56 1.52
C ILE A 72 -7.10 -0.71 2.56
N ASN A 73 -7.71 -1.33 3.56
CA ASN A 73 -8.46 -0.63 4.61
C ASN A 73 -7.56 0.34 5.39
N ILE A 74 -6.32 -0.07 5.70
CA ILE A 74 -5.34 0.78 6.36
C ILE A 74 -4.94 1.95 5.47
N VAL A 75 -4.67 1.70 4.19
CA VAL A 75 -4.35 2.75 3.21
C VAL A 75 -5.49 3.75 3.08
N ASP A 76 -6.75 3.29 3.05
CA ASP A 76 -7.95 4.15 2.99
C ASP A 76 -8.14 5.00 4.26
N ALA A 77 -7.77 4.45 5.43
CA ALA A 77 -7.83 5.17 6.70
C ALA A 77 -6.72 6.22 6.89
N ILE A 78 -5.58 6.09 6.20
CA ILE A 78 -4.48 7.06 6.29
C ILE A 78 -4.86 8.34 5.55
N LYS A 79 -4.99 9.45 6.28
CA LYS A 79 -5.11 10.78 5.66
C LYS A 79 -3.78 11.18 5.04
N LEU A 80 -3.62 10.91 3.75
CA LEU A 80 -2.50 11.41 2.97
C LEU A 80 -2.69 12.89 2.63
N TYR A 81 -1.57 13.62 2.57
CA TYR A 81 -1.53 15.03 2.15
C TYR A 81 -2.11 15.24 0.74
N VAL A 82 -2.05 14.21 -0.11
CA VAL A 82 -2.62 14.22 -1.46
C VAL A 82 -3.62 13.06 -1.62
N PRO A 83 -4.93 13.30 -1.41
CA PRO A 83 -5.97 12.27 -1.51
C PRO A 83 -6.03 11.56 -2.87
N TRP A 84 -5.62 12.23 -3.94
CA TRP A 84 -5.51 11.66 -5.29
C TRP A 84 -4.50 10.50 -5.35
N CYS A 85 -3.34 10.63 -4.70
CA CYS A 85 -2.32 9.60 -4.68
C CYS A 85 -2.80 8.34 -3.96
N GLN A 86 -3.57 8.54 -2.88
CA GLN A 86 -4.19 7.45 -2.11
C GLN A 86 -5.08 6.60 -3.01
N ARG A 87 -5.88 7.24 -3.88
CA ARG A 87 -6.79 6.55 -4.80
C ARG A 87 -6.07 5.67 -5.82
N ILE A 88 -4.97 6.15 -6.41
CA ILE A 88 -4.15 5.35 -7.36
C ILE A 88 -3.65 4.06 -6.70
N ILE A 89 -3.28 4.16 -5.42
CA ILE A 89 -2.69 3.05 -4.67
C ILE A 89 -3.78 2.05 -4.26
N ILE A 90 -4.93 2.55 -3.82
CA ILE A 90 -6.12 1.72 -3.57
C ILE A 90 -6.55 1.01 -4.86
N ASP A 91 -6.58 1.70 -5.99
CA ASP A 91 -6.94 1.11 -7.29
C ASP A 91 -5.93 0.02 -7.69
N PHE A 92 -4.64 0.26 -7.52
CA PHE A 92 -3.59 -0.75 -7.74
C PHE A 92 -3.78 -1.98 -6.87
N LEU A 93 -3.95 -1.81 -5.55
CA LEU A 93 -4.13 -2.90 -4.59
C LEU A 93 -5.44 -3.67 -4.85
N THR A 94 -6.51 -2.96 -5.17
CA THR A 94 -7.82 -3.54 -5.51
C THR A 94 -7.73 -4.35 -6.81
N ASN A 95 -7.00 -3.86 -7.81
CA ASN A 95 -6.73 -4.62 -9.03
C ASN A 95 -5.96 -5.90 -8.73
N LYS A 96 -4.92 -5.84 -7.88
CA LYS A 96 -4.17 -7.02 -7.43
C LYS A 96 -5.05 -8.03 -6.69
N LEU A 97 -5.99 -7.56 -5.86
CA LEU A 97 -6.95 -8.40 -5.15
C LEU A 97 -7.91 -9.14 -6.11
N ASN A 98 -8.35 -8.46 -7.17
CA ASN A 98 -9.31 -8.99 -8.14
C ASN A 98 -8.67 -9.86 -9.22
N THR A 99 -7.36 -9.76 -9.43
CA THR A 99 -6.63 -10.59 -10.40
C THR A 99 -6.41 -11.98 -9.80
N LYS A 100 -7.34 -12.91 -10.05
CA LYS A 100 -7.39 -14.25 -9.45
C LYS A 100 -6.23 -15.17 -9.79
#